data_AF-A0A0D0E8E4-F1
#
_entry.id   AF-A0A0D0E8E4-F1
#
_cell.length_a   1.000
_cell.length_b   1.000
_cell.length_c   1.000
_cell.angle_alpha   90.00
_cell.angle_beta   90.00
_cell.angle_gamma   90.00
#
_symmetry.space_group_name_H-M   'P 1'
#
loop_
_entity.id
_entity.type
_entity.pdbx_description
1 polymer ?
#
loop_
_entity_poly.entity_id
_entity_poly.type
_entity_poly.pdbx_seq_one_letter_code
_entity_poly.pdbx_strand_id
1 'polypeptide(L)'
;MADPNLETIPNYAGPEFDIIWEGFRCGYHEDDQQAIERLLAAWQADRATRITAWNTWKEAEARAAKEVEEMCRACEEEEEAAANKEAVHEWREEEKKRLKMNTFTPGLSIADVLIHPPSQASRNVLPDHELSFSEFLKAKNCFLDYAKKTNWPVINLNALVKFFWFLETHPSLQIPLREKIILTYTSRVCFDWHRELKAGRGYNISVINSRLLDTITQDIEGRQIQGKYLPSVLSLVRSNPTFPPPCFSSSSTLNPPS
;
A
#
# COMPACT_ATOMS: atom_id res chain seq x y z
N MET A 1 -18.57 8.77 7.76
CA MET A 1 -20.01 9.02 7.96
C MET A 1 -20.33 8.57 9.39
N ALA A 2 -21.03 9.38 10.19
CA ALA A 2 -21.33 9.05 11.58
C ALA A 2 -22.51 8.06 11.65
N ASP A 3 -22.56 7.19 12.66
CA ASP A 3 -23.64 6.21 12.83
C ASP A 3 -24.94 6.90 13.26
N PRO A 4 -25.96 6.98 12.39
CA PRO A 4 -27.23 7.65 12.70
C PRO A 4 -28.04 6.93 13.77
N ASN A 5 -27.70 5.68 14.12
CA ASN A 5 -28.38 4.94 15.18
C ASN A 5 -28.10 5.54 16.58
N LEU A 6 -26.99 6.26 16.75
CA LEU A 6 -26.58 6.86 18.02
C LEU A 6 -27.18 8.25 18.26
N GLU A 7 -27.92 8.80 17.30
CA GLU A 7 -28.51 10.13 17.43
C GLU A 7 -29.71 10.15 18.36
N THR A 8 -29.69 11.10 19.30
CA THR A 8 -30.80 11.37 20.22
C THR A 8 -31.81 12.33 19.58
N ILE A 9 -33.09 12.15 19.92
CA ILE A 9 -34.17 13.04 19.51
C ILE A 9 -33.88 14.47 20.05
N PRO A 10 -33.88 15.50 19.19
CA PRO A 10 -33.77 16.89 19.65
C PRO A 10 -34.95 17.29 20.53
N ASN A 11 -34.70 18.09 21.56
CA ASN A 11 -35.76 18.58 22.45
C ASN A 11 -36.54 19.72 21.80
N TYR A 12 -37.53 19.38 20.97
CA TYR A 12 -38.34 20.39 20.26
C TYR A 12 -39.31 21.19 21.15
N ALA A 13 -39.35 20.93 22.46
CA ALA A 13 -40.15 21.68 23.45
C ALA A 13 -39.30 22.72 24.22
N GLY A 14 -38.03 22.89 23.89
CA GLY A 14 -37.15 23.86 24.52
C GLY A 14 -37.38 25.30 24.00
N PRO A 15 -37.11 26.33 24.82
CA PRO A 15 -37.31 27.74 24.47
C PRO A 15 -36.48 28.19 23.25
N GLU A 16 -35.45 27.45 22.88
CA GLU A 16 -34.66 27.69 21.67
C GLU A 16 -35.48 27.55 20.37
N PHE A 17 -36.64 26.88 20.42
CA PHE A 17 -37.55 26.71 19.29
C PHE A 17 -38.72 27.71 19.27
N ASP A 18 -38.81 28.65 20.22
CA ASP A 18 -39.90 29.64 20.32
C ASP A 18 -40.15 30.40 19.00
N ILE A 19 -39.07 30.81 18.33
CA ILE A 19 -39.11 31.53 17.04
C ILE A 19 -39.77 30.67 15.95
N ILE A 20 -39.50 29.36 15.98
CA ILE A 20 -40.04 28.41 15.02
C ILE A 20 -41.53 28.19 15.32
N TRP A 21 -41.91 28.01 16.59
CA TRP A 21 -43.33 27.86 16.98
C TRP A 21 -44.15 29.10 16.62
N GLU A 22 -43.63 30.31 16.80
CA GLU A 22 -44.31 31.55 16.43
C GLU A 22 -44.63 31.60 14.93
N GLY A 23 -43.71 31.11 14.08
CA GLY A 23 -43.94 30.98 12.65
C GLY A 23 -45.10 30.02 12.32
N PHE A 24 -45.21 28.90 13.03
CA PHE A 24 -46.31 27.95 12.86
C PHE A 24 -47.65 28.52 13.34
N ARG A 25 -47.66 29.22 14.49
CA ARG A 25 -48.84 29.91 15.02
C ARG A 25 -49.40 30.95 14.05
N CYS A 26 -48.53 31.81 13.52
CA CYS A 26 -48.94 32.89 12.62
C CYS A 26 -49.29 32.39 11.20
N GLY A 27 -48.60 31.35 10.71
CA GLY A 27 -48.73 30.90 9.31
C GLY A 27 -49.75 29.79 9.08
N TYR A 28 -49.90 28.87 10.03
CA TYR A 28 -50.70 27.65 9.87
C TYR A 28 -51.83 27.53 10.89
N HIS A 29 -51.93 28.45 11.86
CA HIS A 29 -52.84 28.37 13.01
C HIS A 29 -52.69 27.06 13.81
N GLU A 30 -51.48 26.50 13.80
CA GLU A 30 -51.13 25.31 14.58
C GLU A 30 -50.78 25.72 16.01
N ASP A 31 -51.17 24.92 16.99
CA ASP A 31 -50.69 25.08 18.37
C ASP A 31 -49.27 24.52 18.53
N ASP A 32 -48.63 24.84 19.66
CA ASP A 32 -47.24 24.45 19.91
C ASP A 32 -47.06 22.91 19.90
N GLN A 33 -48.08 22.16 20.31
CA GLN A 33 -48.05 20.69 20.31
C GLN A 33 -48.05 20.13 18.88
N GLN A 34 -48.89 20.68 17.99
CA GLN A 34 -48.93 20.29 16.58
C GLN A 34 -47.62 20.63 15.86
N ALA A 35 -47.02 21.77 16.16
CA ALA A 35 -45.71 22.16 15.62
C ALA A 35 -44.59 21.19 16.08
N ILE A 36 -44.58 20.81 17.36
CA ILE A 36 -43.63 19.83 17.92
C ILE A 36 -43.78 18.47 17.23
N GLU A 37 -45.00 17.99 17.08
CA GLU A 37 -45.28 16.70 16.42
C GLU A 37 -44.82 16.71 14.96
N ARG A 38 -45.03 17.82 14.25
CA ARG A 38 -44.60 17.99 12.86
C ARG A 38 -43.09 17.98 12.71
N LEU A 39 -42.36 18.68 13.60
CA LEU A 39 -40.90 18.68 13.63
C LEU A 39 -40.34 17.30 13.98
N LEU A 40 -40.96 16.62 14.96
CA LEU A 40 -40.58 15.27 15.34
C LEU A 40 -40.76 14.29 14.18
N ALA A 41 -41.90 14.34 13.48
CA ALA A 41 -42.17 13.48 12.33
C ALA A 41 -41.17 13.73 11.19
N ALA A 42 -40.83 14.99 10.90
CA ALA A 42 -39.83 15.34 9.90
C ALA A 42 -38.44 14.80 10.27
N TRP A 43 -38.03 14.96 11.54
CA TRP A 43 -36.75 14.44 12.02
C TRP A 43 -36.70 12.91 11.97
N GLN A 44 -37.78 12.22 12.35
CA GLN A 44 -37.86 10.76 12.28
C GLN A 44 -37.75 10.25 10.85
N ALA A 45 -38.39 10.94 9.88
CA ALA A 45 -38.29 10.59 8.47
C ALA A 45 -36.87 10.78 7.91
N ASP A 46 -36.20 11.87 8.27
CA ASP A 46 -34.79 12.11 7.91
C ASP A 46 -33.87 11.04 8.52
N ARG A 47 -34.00 10.77 9.82
CA ARG A 47 -33.22 9.76 10.52
C ARG A 47 -33.43 8.36 9.93
N ALA A 48 -34.66 7.99 9.59
CA ALA A 48 -34.95 6.71 8.95
C ALA A 48 -34.23 6.59 7.59
N THR A 49 -34.25 7.65 6.78
CA THR A 49 -33.52 7.71 5.50
C THR A 49 -32.01 7.56 5.69
N ARG A 50 -31.45 8.19 6.72
CA ARG A 50 -30.02 8.09 7.01
C ARG A 50 -29.63 6.71 7.52
N ILE A 51 -30.46 6.08 8.33
CA ILE A 51 -30.26 4.69 8.81
C ILE A 51 -30.30 3.72 7.62
N THR A 52 -31.26 3.84 6.71
CA THR A 52 -31.33 2.94 5.54
C THR A 52 -30.12 3.14 4.62
N ALA A 53 -29.71 4.38 4.38
CA ALA A 53 -28.50 4.68 3.61
C ALA A 53 -27.23 4.11 4.29
N TRP A 54 -27.11 4.27 5.61
CA TRP A 54 -26.01 3.72 6.40
C TRP A 54 -25.94 2.20 6.32
N ASN A 55 -27.07 1.51 6.52
CA ASN A 55 -27.14 0.06 6.43
C ASN A 55 -26.80 -0.44 5.03
N THR A 56 -27.32 0.22 3.98
CA THR A 56 -27.01 -0.09 2.59
C THR A 56 -25.51 0.04 2.32
N TRP A 57 -24.88 1.11 2.81
CA TRP A 57 -23.44 1.31 2.71
C TRP A 57 -22.65 0.21 3.44
N LYS A 58 -23.04 -0.14 4.67
CA LYS A 58 -22.42 -1.24 5.43
C LYS A 58 -22.51 -2.58 4.73
N GLU A 59 -23.66 -2.89 4.14
CA GLU A 59 -23.86 -4.11 3.37
C GLU A 59 -23.05 -4.13 2.07
N ALA A 60 -22.94 -3.00 1.38
CA ALA A 60 -22.11 -2.87 0.19
C ALA A 60 -20.62 -3.06 0.51
N GLU A 61 -20.14 -2.48 1.61
CA GLU A 61 -18.77 -2.66 2.09
C GLU A 61 -18.49 -4.12 2.46
N ALA A 62 -19.42 -4.78 3.16
CA ALA A 62 -19.32 -6.20 3.48
C ALA A 62 -19.33 -7.10 2.23
N ARG A 63 -20.12 -6.76 1.20
CA ARG A 63 -20.12 -7.47 -0.08
C ARG A 63 -18.81 -7.30 -0.84
N ALA A 64 -18.32 -6.06 -0.95
CA ALA A 64 -17.03 -5.80 -1.59
C ALA A 64 -15.88 -6.52 -0.88
N ALA A 65 -15.89 -6.57 0.45
CA ALA A 65 -14.89 -7.33 1.21
C ALA A 65 -14.94 -8.84 0.91
N LYS A 66 -16.13 -9.43 0.80
CA LYS A 66 -16.30 -10.84 0.40
C LYS A 66 -15.85 -11.09 -1.03
N GLU A 67 -16.21 -10.22 -1.97
CA GLU A 67 -15.80 -10.33 -3.38
C GLU A 67 -14.27 -10.27 -3.51
N VAL A 68 -13.61 -9.37 -2.77
CA VAL A 68 -12.14 -9.29 -2.74
C VAL A 68 -11.54 -10.57 -2.15
N GLU A 69 -12.10 -11.10 -1.05
CA GLU A 69 -11.64 -12.37 -0.47
C GLU A 69 -11.81 -13.54 -1.44
N GLU A 70 -12.94 -13.62 -2.13
CA GLU A 70 -13.20 -14.65 -3.15
C GLU A 70 -12.25 -14.52 -4.35
N MET A 71 -11.97 -13.30 -4.80
CA MET A 71 -10.99 -13.04 -5.87
C MET A 71 -9.57 -13.45 -5.45
N CYS A 72 -9.15 -13.13 -4.22
CA CYS A 72 -7.86 -13.57 -3.69
C CYS A 72 -7.77 -15.10 -3.65
N ARG A 73 -8.80 -15.76 -3.14
CA ARG A 73 -8.86 -17.23 -3.08
C ARG A 73 -8.79 -17.87 -4.46
N ALA A 74 -9.51 -17.34 -5.44
CA ALA A 74 -9.47 -17.84 -6.81
C ALA A 74 -8.08 -17.65 -7.45
N CYS A 75 -7.42 -16.52 -7.19
CA CYS A 75 -6.06 -16.27 -7.69
C CYS A 75 -5.04 -17.23 -7.07
N GLU A 76 -5.15 -17.51 -5.76
CA GLU A 76 -4.32 -18.50 -5.07
C GLU A 76 -4.52 -19.91 -5.63
N GLU A 77 -5.77 -20.33 -5.89
CA GLU A 77 -6.08 -21.63 -6.49
C GLU A 77 -5.55 -21.75 -7.93
N GLU A 78 -5.62 -20.67 -8.72
CA GLU A 78 -5.04 -20.64 -10.06
C GLU A 78 -3.51 -20.75 -10.04
N GLU A 79 -2.84 -20.05 -9.12
CA GLU A 79 -1.39 -20.14 -8.93
C GLU A 79 -0.97 -21.56 -8.51
N GLU A 80 -1.68 -22.18 -7.56
CA GLU A 80 -1.42 -23.56 -7.15
C GLU A 80 -1.64 -24.54 -8.31
N ALA A 81 -2.71 -24.36 -9.08
CA ALA A 81 -2.98 -25.17 -10.26
C ALA A 81 -1.89 -25.01 -11.33
N ALA A 82 -1.34 -23.81 -11.50
CA ALA A 82 -0.21 -23.55 -12.40
C ALA A 82 1.06 -24.24 -11.91
N ALA A 83 1.41 -24.09 -10.62
CA ALA A 83 2.57 -24.73 -10.02
C ALA A 83 2.49 -26.27 -10.09
N ASN A 84 1.30 -26.85 -9.86
CA ASN A 84 1.09 -28.29 -9.98
C ASN A 84 1.25 -28.77 -11.44
N LYS A 85 0.69 -28.04 -12.41
CA LYS A 85 0.88 -28.34 -13.84
C LYS A 85 2.36 -28.30 -14.23
N GLU A 86 3.10 -27.31 -13.74
CA GLU A 86 4.54 -27.18 -13.98
C GLU A 86 5.33 -28.35 -13.37
N ALA A 87 5.06 -28.70 -12.12
CA ALA A 87 5.71 -29.83 -11.44
C ALA A 87 5.44 -31.17 -12.16
N VAL A 88 4.21 -31.38 -12.64
CA VAL A 88 3.86 -32.58 -13.43
C VAL A 88 4.60 -32.60 -14.77
N HIS A 89 4.78 -31.45 -15.42
CA HIS A 89 5.55 -31.34 -16.65
C HIS A 89 7.03 -31.66 -16.40
N GLU A 90 7.62 -31.09 -15.36
CA GLU A 90 9.01 -31.33 -14.97
C GLU A 90 9.26 -32.82 -14.66
N TRP A 91 8.40 -33.44 -13.85
CA TRP A 91 8.51 -34.86 -13.52
C TRP A 91 8.44 -35.75 -14.77
N ARG A 92 7.54 -35.44 -15.72
CA ARG A 92 7.45 -36.16 -17.00
C ARG A 92 8.73 -36.03 -17.83
N GLU A 93 9.35 -34.86 -17.85
CA GLU A 93 10.60 -34.64 -18.57
C GLU A 93 11.78 -35.35 -17.91
N GLU A 94 11.84 -35.37 -16.57
CA GLU A 94 12.82 -36.18 -15.84
C GLU A 94 12.63 -37.67 -16.09
N GLU A 95 11.41 -38.16 -16.12
CA GLU A 95 11.12 -39.57 -16.37
C GLU A 95 11.50 -39.98 -17.80
N LYS A 96 11.28 -39.12 -18.81
CA LYS A 96 11.80 -39.32 -20.17
C LYS A 96 13.33 -39.40 -20.20
N LYS A 97 14.03 -38.57 -19.41
CA LYS A 97 15.50 -38.62 -19.28
C LYS A 97 15.96 -39.92 -18.61
N ARG A 98 15.20 -40.44 -17.63
CA ARG A 98 15.50 -41.71 -16.94
C ARG A 98 15.27 -42.94 -17.84
N LEU A 99 14.26 -42.90 -18.70
CA LEU A 99 14.00 -43.94 -19.71
C LEU A 99 15.00 -43.90 -20.87
N LYS A 100 15.69 -42.77 -21.10
CA LYS A 100 16.78 -42.62 -22.07
C LYS A 100 18.14 -43.00 -21.46
N MET A 101 18.19 -44.12 -20.76
CA MET A 101 19.46 -44.74 -20.34
C MET A 101 20.05 -45.51 -21.51
N ASN A 102 21.24 -45.10 -21.91
CA ASN A 102 22.04 -45.70 -22.96
C ASN A 102 22.49 -47.10 -22.52
N THR A 103 22.38 -48.08 -23.43
CA THR A 103 22.92 -49.43 -23.25
C THR A 103 24.40 -49.36 -22.86
N PHE A 104 24.72 -49.97 -21.72
CA PHE A 104 26.05 -50.02 -21.13
C PHE A 104 27.06 -50.66 -22.11
N THR A 105 28.14 -49.95 -22.42
CA THR A 105 29.36 -50.53 -23.00
C THR A 105 30.38 -50.74 -21.88
N PRO A 106 30.77 -51.99 -21.57
CA PRO A 106 31.78 -52.25 -20.54
C PRO A 106 33.16 -51.75 -20.99
N GLY A 107 33.77 -50.80 -20.25
CA GLY A 107 35.18 -50.46 -20.48
C GLY A 107 35.77 -49.12 -19.99
N LEU A 108 35.03 -48.19 -19.37
CA LEU A 108 35.62 -46.90 -18.96
C LEU A 108 35.79 -46.76 -17.43
N SER A 109 37.03 -46.47 -17.01
CA SER A 109 37.48 -46.26 -15.63
C SER A 109 37.05 -44.90 -15.07
N ILE A 110 36.57 -44.90 -13.83
CA ILE A 110 36.22 -43.70 -13.05
C ILE A 110 37.50 -43.19 -12.37
N ALA A 111 38.09 -42.15 -12.95
CA ALA A 111 38.96 -41.24 -12.24
C ALA A 111 38.50 -39.83 -12.58
N ASP A 112 37.81 -39.19 -11.63
CA ASP A 112 38.09 -37.84 -11.17
C ASP A 112 36.99 -37.37 -10.21
N VAL A 113 37.43 -37.10 -8.99
CA VAL A 113 36.65 -36.57 -7.87
C VAL A 113 36.26 -35.13 -8.20
N LEU A 114 34.97 -34.89 -8.48
CA LEU A 114 34.44 -33.53 -8.58
C LEU A 114 34.25 -32.94 -7.18
N ILE A 115 35.23 -32.12 -6.78
CA ILE A 115 35.10 -31.16 -5.69
C ILE A 115 34.08 -30.10 -6.12
N HIS A 116 32.90 -30.07 -5.49
CA HIS A 116 31.95 -28.98 -5.68
C HIS A 116 32.51 -27.69 -5.05
N PRO A 117 32.65 -26.58 -5.80
CA PRO A 117 32.96 -25.29 -5.20
C PRO A 117 31.75 -24.74 -4.42
N PRO A 118 31.96 -23.91 -3.39
CA PRO A 118 30.86 -23.23 -2.69
C PRO A 118 30.06 -22.40 -3.69
N SER A 119 28.73 -22.55 -3.68
CA SER A 119 27.81 -21.83 -4.54
C SER A 119 28.03 -20.32 -4.42
N GLN A 120 28.74 -19.73 -5.38
CA GLN A 120 28.77 -18.28 -5.53
C GLN A 120 27.34 -17.82 -5.84
N ALA A 121 26.86 -16.83 -5.07
CA ALA A 121 25.62 -16.15 -5.38
C ALA A 121 25.66 -15.68 -6.84
N SER A 122 24.59 -15.97 -7.58
CA SER A 122 24.42 -15.60 -8.99
C SER A 122 24.79 -14.13 -9.22
N ARG A 123 25.55 -13.84 -10.27
CA ARG A 123 25.91 -12.46 -10.69
C ARG A 123 24.70 -11.59 -11.04
N ASN A 124 23.49 -12.15 -11.06
CA ASN A 124 22.25 -11.48 -11.42
C ASN A 124 21.33 -11.22 -10.20
N VAL A 125 21.83 -11.35 -8.97
CA VAL A 125 21.05 -10.99 -7.77
C VAL A 125 20.91 -9.48 -7.71
N LEU A 126 19.73 -8.98 -8.08
CA LEU A 126 19.36 -7.58 -7.90
C LEU A 126 19.26 -7.26 -6.39
N PRO A 127 19.81 -6.14 -5.92
CA PRO A 127 19.63 -5.72 -4.54
C PRO A 127 18.18 -5.25 -4.31
N ASP A 128 17.63 -5.49 -3.10
CA ASP A 128 16.21 -5.28 -2.79
C ASP A 128 15.64 -3.89 -3.13
N HIS A 129 16.50 -2.86 -3.23
CA HIS A 129 16.10 -1.49 -3.56
C HIS A 129 15.92 -1.23 -5.06
N GLU A 130 16.26 -2.19 -5.90
CA GLU A 130 16.00 -2.21 -7.35
C GLU A 130 14.77 -3.05 -7.71
N LEU A 131 14.21 -3.80 -6.74
CA LEU A 131 12.99 -4.57 -6.93
C LEU A 131 11.77 -3.64 -6.96
N SER A 132 10.84 -3.92 -7.88
CA SER A 132 9.49 -3.37 -7.79
C SER A 132 8.77 -3.91 -6.55
N PHE A 133 7.76 -3.16 -6.08
CA PHE A 133 6.98 -3.60 -4.91
C PHE A 133 6.29 -4.95 -5.14
N SER A 134 5.86 -5.24 -6.37
CA SER A 134 5.27 -6.53 -6.75
C SER A 134 6.28 -7.67 -6.63
N GLU A 135 7.51 -7.49 -7.12
CA GLU A 135 8.57 -8.49 -6.98
C GLU A 135 8.94 -8.73 -5.52
N PHE A 136 8.97 -7.67 -4.72
CA PHE A 136 9.17 -7.79 -3.27
C PHE A 136 8.09 -8.63 -2.60
N LEU A 137 6.81 -8.41 -2.92
CA LEU A 137 5.71 -9.20 -2.35
C LEU A 137 5.81 -10.68 -2.74
N LYS A 138 6.20 -10.97 -3.99
CA LYS A 138 6.47 -12.35 -4.44
C LYS A 138 7.65 -12.97 -3.70
N ALA A 139 8.78 -12.26 -3.62
CA ALA A 139 9.98 -12.71 -2.95
C ALA A 139 9.74 -12.99 -1.46
N LYS A 140 8.94 -12.16 -0.79
CA LYS A 140 8.49 -12.37 0.59
C LYS A 140 7.78 -13.72 0.77
N ASN A 141 6.82 -14.04 -0.11
CA ASN A 141 6.08 -15.30 0.01
C ASN A 141 7.01 -16.50 -0.17
N CYS A 142 7.91 -16.45 -1.15
CA CYS A 142 8.94 -17.49 -1.33
C CYS A 142 9.86 -17.61 -0.11
N PHE A 143 10.26 -16.48 0.49
CA PHE A 143 11.10 -16.46 1.69
C PHE A 143 10.41 -17.13 2.89
N LEU A 144 9.14 -16.81 3.15
CA LEU A 144 8.38 -17.40 4.25
C LEU A 144 8.17 -18.91 4.06
N ASP A 145 7.86 -19.35 2.84
CA ASP A 145 7.74 -20.77 2.52
C ASP A 145 9.07 -21.52 2.72
N TYR A 146 10.18 -20.94 2.26
CA TYR A 146 11.50 -21.53 2.46
C TYR A 146 11.91 -21.60 3.94
N ALA A 147 11.65 -20.54 4.70
CA ALA A 147 11.92 -20.51 6.14
C ALA A 147 11.10 -21.61 6.88
N LYS A 148 9.85 -21.84 6.47
CA LYS A 148 9.02 -22.93 6.98
C LYS A 148 9.61 -24.30 6.63
N LYS A 149 9.99 -24.52 5.37
CA LYS A 149 10.59 -25.78 4.88
C LYS A 149 11.93 -26.11 5.55
N THR A 150 12.68 -25.09 5.96
CA THR A 150 13.97 -25.24 6.65
C THR A 150 13.84 -25.31 8.18
N ASN A 151 12.65 -25.59 8.71
CA ASN A 151 12.39 -25.78 10.15
C ASN A 151 12.85 -24.60 11.01
N TRP A 152 12.66 -23.37 10.54
CA TRP A 152 12.93 -22.19 11.37
C TRP A 152 12.09 -22.22 12.65
N PRO A 153 12.61 -21.68 13.78
CA PRO A 153 11.83 -21.59 15.00
C PRO A 153 10.49 -20.90 14.75
N VAL A 154 9.39 -21.54 15.19
CA VAL A 154 8.02 -21.05 14.97
C VAL A 154 7.83 -19.61 15.48
N ILE A 155 8.52 -19.24 16.55
CA ILE A 155 8.52 -17.88 17.10
C ILE A 155 9.02 -16.85 16.06
N ASN A 156 10.09 -17.19 15.33
CA ASN A 156 10.67 -16.32 14.31
C ASN A 156 9.77 -16.24 13.07
N LEU A 157 9.18 -17.36 12.65
CA LEU A 157 8.22 -17.39 11.55
C LEU A 157 7.00 -16.52 11.85
N ASN A 158 6.41 -16.67 13.04
CA ASN A 158 5.28 -15.87 13.47
C ASN A 158 5.62 -14.37 13.56
N ALA A 159 6.83 -14.03 14.01
CA ALA A 159 7.29 -12.65 14.05
C ALA A 159 7.43 -12.06 12.64
N LEU A 160 7.96 -12.82 11.68
CA LEU A 160 8.07 -12.42 10.27
C LEU A 160 6.72 -12.25 9.60
N VAL A 161 5.79 -13.19 9.79
CA VAL A 161 4.43 -13.10 9.23
C VAL A 161 3.73 -11.84 9.73
N LYS A 162 3.79 -11.57 11.04
CA LYS A 162 3.22 -10.34 11.62
C LYS A 162 3.91 -9.09 11.10
N PHE A 163 5.24 -9.10 11.00
CA PHE A 163 6.01 -7.99 10.47
C PHE A 163 5.56 -7.60 9.05
N PHE A 164 5.49 -8.58 8.14
CA PHE A 164 5.07 -8.30 6.78
C PHE A 164 3.59 -7.87 6.69
N TRP A 165 2.71 -8.51 7.46
CA TRP A 165 1.33 -8.09 7.57
C TRP A 165 1.22 -6.61 7.96
N PHE A 166 1.93 -6.18 9.02
CA PHE A 166 1.89 -4.78 9.46
C PHE A 166 2.36 -3.81 8.39
N LEU A 167 3.36 -4.17 7.59
CA LEU A 167 3.85 -3.33 6.50
C LEU A 167 2.85 -3.24 5.34
N GLU A 168 2.17 -4.35 5.04
CA GLU A 168 1.16 -4.41 3.98
C GLU A 168 -0.10 -3.64 4.36
N THR A 169 -0.54 -3.70 5.61
CA THR A 169 -1.80 -3.09 6.07
C THR A 169 -1.65 -1.69 6.66
N HIS A 170 -0.46 -1.09 6.67
CA HIS A 170 -0.23 0.18 7.37
C HIS A 170 -1.02 1.36 6.73
N PRO A 171 -1.99 1.98 7.46
CA PRO A 171 -2.86 3.02 6.90
C PRO A 171 -2.14 4.30 6.47
N SER A 172 -1.04 4.64 7.13
CA SER A 172 -0.28 5.89 6.88
C SER A 172 0.55 5.87 5.58
N LEU A 173 0.36 4.86 4.75
CA LEU A 173 1.14 4.63 3.54
C LEU A 173 0.35 4.91 2.25
N GLN A 174 -0.71 5.71 2.25
CA GLN A 174 -1.23 6.26 0.98
C GLN A 174 -0.39 7.47 0.55
N ILE A 175 -0.25 7.73 -0.78
CA ILE A 175 0.54 8.82 -1.46
C ILE A 175 1.89 8.27 -2.02
N PRO A 176 2.36 8.67 -3.24
CA PRO A 176 2.99 7.79 -4.24
C PRO A 176 4.41 7.28 -3.94
N LEU A 177 4.94 7.50 -2.73
CA LEU A 177 6.26 7.03 -2.30
C LEU A 177 6.22 5.84 -1.33
N ARG A 178 5.01 5.35 -1.02
CA ARG A 178 4.74 4.17 -0.18
C ARG A 178 5.73 3.03 -0.39
N GLU A 179 5.83 2.59 -1.65
CA GLU A 179 6.58 1.39 -2.01
C GLU A 179 8.05 1.55 -1.64
N LYS A 180 8.63 2.70 -1.96
CA LYS A 180 10.02 3.01 -1.66
C LYS A 180 10.29 3.08 -0.15
N ILE A 181 9.35 3.61 0.63
CA ILE A 181 9.44 3.64 2.10
C ILE A 181 9.42 2.22 2.66
N ILE A 182 8.45 1.39 2.25
CA ILE A 182 8.35 -0.01 2.70
C ILE A 182 9.62 -0.78 2.32
N LEU A 183 10.06 -0.72 1.07
CA LEU A 183 11.23 -1.44 0.59
C LEU A 183 12.49 -1.05 1.38
N THR A 184 12.69 0.25 1.58
CA THR A 184 13.85 0.76 2.33
C THR A 184 13.81 0.34 3.80
N TYR A 185 12.64 0.45 4.43
CA TYR A 185 12.46 0.04 5.83
C TYR A 185 12.67 -1.47 6.00
N THR A 186 12.05 -2.27 5.15
CA THR A 186 12.13 -3.74 5.20
C THR A 186 13.56 -4.21 5.00
N SER A 187 14.27 -3.69 3.99
CA SER A 187 15.66 -4.05 3.73
C SER A 187 16.56 -3.79 4.94
N ARG A 188 16.43 -2.61 5.59
CA ARG A 188 17.21 -2.24 6.77
C ARG A 188 16.90 -3.15 7.97
N VAL A 189 15.62 -3.35 8.25
CA VAL A 189 15.17 -4.10 9.44
C VAL A 189 15.44 -5.59 9.29
N CYS A 190 15.19 -6.18 8.11
CA CYS A 190 15.53 -7.58 7.86
C CYS A 190 17.04 -7.82 7.97
N PHE A 191 17.87 -6.94 7.40
CA PHE A 191 19.32 -7.06 7.50
C PHE A 191 19.83 -6.98 8.95
N ASP A 192 19.36 -5.99 9.72
CA ASP A 192 19.70 -5.85 11.14
C ASP A 192 19.23 -7.05 11.96
N TRP A 193 17.98 -7.46 11.77
CA TRP A 193 17.40 -8.60 12.47
C TRP A 193 18.14 -9.90 12.19
N HIS A 194 18.48 -10.21 10.93
CA HIS A 194 19.27 -11.39 10.58
C HIS A 194 20.68 -11.34 11.21
N ARG A 195 21.29 -10.16 11.30
CA ARG A 195 22.59 -9.97 11.96
C ARG A 195 22.49 -10.24 13.47
N GLU A 196 21.50 -9.66 14.15
CA GLU A 196 21.30 -9.85 15.59
C GLU A 196 20.87 -11.28 15.92
N LEU A 197 20.09 -11.91 15.05
CA LEU A 197 19.71 -13.31 15.18
C LEU A 197 20.94 -14.23 15.13
N LYS A 198 21.87 -13.99 14.19
CA LYS A 198 23.16 -14.71 14.13
C LYS A 198 24.04 -14.48 15.36
N ALA A 199 23.92 -13.31 16.01
CA ALA A 199 24.66 -12.98 17.22
C ALA A 199 23.99 -13.50 18.52
N GLY A 200 22.87 -14.23 18.42
CA GLY A 200 22.11 -14.72 19.58
C GLY A 200 21.33 -13.63 20.32
N ARG A 201 21.18 -12.44 19.72
CA ARG A 201 20.44 -11.29 20.27
C ARG A 201 19.22 -10.92 19.43
N GLY A 202 18.67 -11.90 18.69
CA GLY A 202 17.51 -11.69 17.85
C GLY A 202 16.35 -11.08 18.66
N TYR A 203 15.77 -10.00 18.14
CA TYR A 203 14.62 -9.33 18.73
C TYR A 203 13.33 -9.68 17.98
N ASN A 204 12.18 -9.29 18.52
CA ASN A 204 10.91 -9.49 17.85
C ASN A 204 10.75 -8.47 16.70
N ILE A 205 10.99 -8.92 15.47
CA ILE A 205 10.87 -8.09 14.26
C ILE A 205 9.44 -7.60 13.99
N SER A 206 8.41 -8.22 14.60
CA SER A 206 7.02 -7.79 14.40
C SER A 206 6.71 -6.41 15.00
N VAL A 207 7.57 -5.89 15.86
CA VAL A 207 7.40 -4.56 16.46
C VAL A 207 7.97 -3.51 15.50
N ILE A 208 7.10 -2.74 14.87
CA ILE A 208 7.50 -1.69 13.93
C ILE A 208 8.18 -0.54 14.70
N ASN A 209 9.40 -0.20 14.28
CA ASN A 209 10.13 0.94 14.79
C ASN A 209 9.64 2.21 14.09
N SER A 210 8.63 2.86 14.68
CA SER A 210 8.03 4.08 14.13
C SER A 210 9.06 5.19 13.89
N ARG A 211 10.02 5.38 14.80
CA ARG A 211 11.07 6.41 14.64
C ARG A 211 11.95 6.17 13.41
N LEU A 212 12.31 4.92 13.14
CA LEU A 212 13.07 4.55 11.95
C LEU A 212 12.21 4.74 10.68
N LEU A 213 10.93 4.35 10.74
CA LEU A 213 9.98 4.55 9.64
C LEU A 213 9.84 6.03 9.30
N ASP A 214 9.64 6.90 10.30
CA ASP A 214 9.54 8.36 10.13
C ASP A 214 10.81 8.96 9.54
N THR A 215 11.98 8.50 10.00
CA THR A 215 13.28 8.95 9.46
C THR A 215 13.43 8.61 7.97
N ILE A 216 13.00 7.40 7.58
CA ILE A 216 13.04 6.96 6.18
C ILE A 216 12.04 7.76 5.33
N THR A 217 10.84 7.99 5.85
CA THR A 217 9.83 8.82 5.19
C THR A 217 10.38 10.23 4.91
N GLN A 218 10.94 10.90 5.92
CA GLN A 218 11.53 12.23 5.76
C GLN A 218 12.70 12.26 4.77
N ASP A 219 13.59 11.27 4.79
CA ASP A 219 14.73 11.18 3.85
C ASP A 219 14.26 11.00 2.41
N ILE A 220 13.24 10.15 2.18
CA ILE A 220 12.67 9.90 0.86
C ILE A 220 11.89 11.11 0.35
N GLU A 221 11.10 11.77 1.20
CA GLU A 221 10.40 13.01 0.87
C GLU A 221 11.38 14.15 0.53
N GLY A 222 12.44 14.33 1.33
CA GLY A 222 13.48 15.32 1.09
C GLY A 222 14.19 15.13 -0.25
N ARG A 223 14.54 13.88 -0.60
CA ARG A 223 15.16 13.54 -1.90
C ARG A 223 14.21 13.80 -3.08
N GLN A 224 12.90 13.58 -2.90
CA GLN A 224 11.90 13.83 -3.95
C GLN A 224 11.72 15.33 -4.21
N ILE A 225 11.82 16.17 -3.18
CA ILE A 225 11.79 17.63 -3.32
C ILE A 225 13.06 18.10 -4.04
N GLN A 226 14.24 17.62 -3.64
CA GLN A 226 15.51 18.00 -4.25
C GLN A 226 15.63 17.60 -5.74
N GLY A 227 15.05 16.46 -6.12
CA GLY A 227 14.95 16.00 -7.52
C GLY A 227 14.00 16.84 -8.39
N LYS A 228 13.03 17.56 -7.80
CA LYS A 228 12.12 18.47 -8.53
C LYS A 228 12.69 19.88 -8.75
N TYR A 229 13.67 20.31 -7.95
CA TYR A 229 14.30 21.64 -8.09
C TYR A 229 15.56 21.65 -8.98
N LEU A 230 16.21 20.51 -9.20
CA LEU A 230 17.39 20.41 -10.10
C LEU A 230 17.12 20.52 -11.61
N PRO A 231 15.92 20.20 -12.17
CA PRO A 231 15.65 20.42 -13.60
C PRO A 231 15.50 21.91 -13.97
N SER A 232 15.20 22.80 -13.02
CA SER A 232 14.97 24.23 -13.30
C SER A 232 16.22 25.10 -13.30
N VAL A 233 17.32 24.67 -12.65
CA VAL A 233 18.55 25.49 -12.61
C VAL A 233 19.48 25.22 -13.79
N LEU A 234 19.36 24.05 -14.44
CA LEU A 234 20.14 23.72 -15.64
C LEU A 234 19.44 24.14 -16.95
N SER A 235 18.14 24.43 -16.94
CA SER A 235 17.42 24.94 -18.12
C SER A 235 17.57 26.44 -18.34
N LEU A 236 17.92 27.23 -17.31
CA LEU A 236 18.03 28.69 -17.42
C LEU A 236 19.39 29.20 -17.92
N VAL A 237 20.39 28.33 -18.07
CA VAL A 237 21.73 28.71 -18.60
C VAL A 237 21.86 28.45 -20.11
N ARG A 238 20.89 27.78 -20.76
CA ARG A 238 21.01 27.35 -22.16
C ARG A 238 20.11 28.08 -23.17
N SER A 239 19.48 29.18 -22.78
CA SER A 239 18.71 30.02 -23.70
C SER A 239 19.12 31.48 -23.57
N ASN A 240 20.33 31.79 -24.04
CA ASN A 240 20.72 33.16 -24.36
C ASN A 240 20.68 33.32 -25.90
N PRO A 241 19.55 33.75 -26.50
CA PRO A 241 19.55 34.17 -27.88
C PRO A 241 20.11 35.58 -27.99
N THR A 242 21.19 35.68 -28.76
CA THR A 242 21.79 36.85 -29.40
C THR A 242 20.85 38.07 -29.48
N PHE A 243 21.20 39.13 -28.76
CA PHE A 243 20.62 40.47 -28.95
C PHE A 243 20.87 40.97 -30.38
N PRO A 244 19.84 41.41 -31.13
CA PRO A 244 20.06 42.26 -32.30
C PRO A 244 20.35 43.71 -31.84
N PRO A 245 21.13 44.49 -32.62
CA PRO A 245 21.50 45.85 -32.25
C PRO A 245 20.30 46.81 -32.31
N PRO A 246 20.30 47.90 -31.52
CA PRO A 246 19.16 48.80 -31.38
C PRO A 246 19.01 49.73 -32.59
N CYS A 247 17.84 49.72 -33.21
CA CYS A 247 17.40 50.77 -34.11
C CYS A 247 16.97 51.99 -33.29
N PHE A 248 17.72 53.08 -33.43
CA PHE A 248 17.31 54.42 -33.02
C PHE A 248 16.09 54.86 -33.83
N SER A 249 15.03 55.27 -33.15
CA SER A 249 14.05 56.21 -33.68
C SER A 249 13.49 57.05 -32.54
N SER A 250 13.92 58.31 -32.56
CA SER A 250 13.45 59.41 -31.72
C SER A 250 11.95 59.63 -31.87
N SER A 251 11.26 59.90 -30.77
CA SER A 251 10.11 60.81 -30.76
C SER A 251 9.92 61.39 -29.36
N SER A 252 9.84 62.71 -29.35
CA SER A 252 9.99 63.60 -28.22
C SER A 252 8.69 63.84 -27.44
N THR A 253 8.90 64.32 -26.20
CA THR A 253 8.08 65.31 -25.45
C THR A 253 6.72 64.86 -24.90
N LEU A 254 6.57 64.74 -23.57
CA LEU A 254 6.08 65.77 -22.60
C LEU A 254 4.68 66.27 -22.97
N ASN A 255 3.62 66.21 -22.14
CA ASN A 255 3.52 66.45 -20.69
C ASN A 255 2.13 65.99 -20.15
N PRO A 256 1.88 66.06 -18.82
CA PRO A 256 0.77 65.39 -18.12
C PRO A 256 -0.35 66.37 -17.67
N PRO A 257 -1.19 66.09 -16.65
CA PRO A 257 -2.66 66.06 -16.77
C PRO A 257 -3.37 67.26 -16.12
N SER A 258 -4.69 67.31 -16.25
CA SER A 258 -5.61 68.02 -15.34
C SER A 258 -6.84 67.14 -15.08
#